data_AF-A0A2S0MCP8-F1
#
_entry.id   AF-A0A2S0MCP8-F1
#
_cell.length_a   1.000
_cell.length_b   1.000
_cell.length_c   1.000
_cell.angle_alpha   90.00
_cell.angle_beta   90.00
_cell.angle_gamma   90.00
#
_symmetry.space_group_name_H-M   'P 1'
#
loop_
_entity.id
_entity.type
_entity.pdbx_description
1 polymer ?
#
loop_
_entity_poly.entity_id
_entity_poly.type
_entity_poly.pdbx_seq_one_letter_code
_entity_poly.pdbx_strand_id
1 'polypeptide(L)'
;MTDDELQQPLARWVGEIEDVARLAARDAAAARFLLGNLVLELGRTGLLMDAHAFIDRLLVGAQQAPDQSQALQEYLQELRALLPAPDESGGPGEPGEPVVFH
;
A
#
# COMPACT_ATOMS: atom_id res chain seq x y z
N MET A 1 -27.86 24.59 -29.29
CA MET A 1 -26.93 23.58 -28.79
C MET A 1 -27.74 22.32 -28.54
N THR A 2 -27.47 21.29 -29.31
CA THR A 2 -28.16 20.00 -29.24
C THR A 2 -27.49 19.10 -28.20
N ASP A 3 -28.22 18.12 -27.66
CA ASP A 3 -27.72 17.19 -26.64
C ASP A 3 -26.42 16.47 -27.09
N ASP A 4 -26.31 16.21 -28.39
CA ASP A 4 -25.13 15.59 -29.05
C ASP A 4 -23.86 16.45 -28.95
N GLU A 5 -24.00 17.78 -28.97
CA GLU A 5 -22.86 18.72 -28.88
C GLU A 5 -22.28 18.80 -27.46
N LEU A 6 -23.03 18.40 -26.43
CA LEU A 6 -22.58 18.33 -25.04
C LEU A 6 -22.10 16.93 -24.64
N GLN A 7 -22.60 15.88 -25.30
CA GLN A 7 -22.23 14.49 -25.01
C GLN A 7 -20.79 14.14 -25.41
N GLN A 8 -20.30 14.63 -26.56
CA GLN A 8 -18.93 14.31 -26.97
C GLN A 8 -17.84 14.92 -26.06
N PRO A 9 -17.93 16.20 -25.65
CA PRO A 9 -16.99 16.77 -24.69
C PRO A 9 -17.04 16.06 -23.32
N LEU A 10 -18.24 15.68 -22.87
CA LEU A 10 -18.41 14.95 -21.61
C LEU A 10 -17.78 13.56 -21.66
N ALA A 11 -18.02 12.79 -22.72
CA ALA A 11 -17.43 11.47 -22.90
C ALA A 11 -15.90 11.51 -22.95
N ARG A 12 -15.33 12.53 -23.61
CA ARG A 12 -13.88 12.74 -23.62
C ARG A 12 -13.34 13.05 -22.23
N TRP A 13 -13.98 13.97 -21.51
CA TRP A 13 -13.56 14.36 -20.17
C TRP A 13 -13.64 13.19 -19.17
N VAL A 14 -14.69 12.37 -19.26
CA VAL A 14 -14.82 11.13 -18.47
C VAL A 14 -13.67 10.17 -18.79
N GLY A 15 -13.34 9.96 -20.07
CA GLY A 15 -12.21 9.11 -20.45
C GLY A 15 -10.86 9.61 -19.90
N GLU A 16 -10.62 10.92 -19.93
CA GLU A 16 -9.41 11.53 -19.36
C GLU A 16 -9.33 11.31 -17.83
N ILE A 17 -10.45 11.42 -17.11
CA ILE A 17 -10.51 11.11 -15.67
C ILE A 17 -10.23 9.63 -15.41
N GLU A 18 -10.82 8.73 -16.19
CA GLU A 18 -10.62 7.28 -16.05
C GLU A 18 -9.15 6.88 -16.27
N ASP A 19 -8.48 7.47 -17.26
CA ASP A 19 -7.07 7.21 -17.53
C ASP A 19 -6.17 7.71 -16.39
N VAL A 20 -6.42 8.93 -15.88
CA VAL A 20 -5.69 9.46 -14.72
C VAL A 20 -5.92 8.61 -13.49
N ALA A 21 -7.17 8.18 -13.23
CA ALA A 21 -7.50 7.31 -12.12
C ALA A 21 -6.80 5.95 -12.23
N ARG A 22 -6.74 5.37 -13.44
CA ARG A 22 -6.06 4.09 -13.69
C ARG A 22 -4.54 4.21 -13.48
N LEU A 23 -3.93 5.30 -13.94
CA LEU A 23 -2.51 5.57 -13.72
C LEU A 23 -2.19 5.72 -12.23
N ALA A 24 -2.97 6.53 -11.52
CA ALA A 24 -2.82 6.73 -10.08
C ALA A 24 -3.00 5.42 -9.29
N ALA A 25 -3.99 4.60 -9.66
CA ALA A 25 -4.21 3.29 -9.05
C ALA A 25 -3.02 2.34 -9.27
N ARG A 26 -2.46 2.31 -10.49
CA ARG A 26 -1.27 1.52 -10.83
C ARG A 26 -0.06 1.96 -10.01
N ASP A 27 0.21 3.25 -9.96
CA ASP A 27 1.37 3.79 -9.25
C ASP A 27 1.23 3.57 -7.73
N ALA A 28 0.02 3.70 -7.18
CA ALA A 28 -0.27 3.34 -5.80
C ALA A 28 -0.08 1.85 -5.51
N ALA A 29 -0.47 0.96 -6.43
CA ALA A 29 -0.23 -0.48 -6.30
C ALA A 29 1.28 -0.80 -6.32
N ALA A 30 2.05 -0.19 -7.24
CA ALA A 30 3.49 -0.36 -7.29
C ALA A 30 4.19 0.16 -6.02
N ALA A 31 3.77 1.31 -5.50
CA ALA A 31 4.30 1.86 -4.25
C ALA A 31 3.99 0.97 -3.04
N ARG A 32 2.76 0.45 -2.94
CA ARG A 32 2.39 -0.54 -1.91
C ARG A 32 3.26 -1.78 -2.01
N PHE A 33 3.42 -2.35 -3.20
CA PHE A 33 4.27 -3.51 -3.41
C PHE A 33 5.71 -3.27 -2.93
N LEU A 34 6.34 -2.17 -3.33
CA LEU A 34 7.72 -1.85 -2.95
C LEU A 34 7.87 -1.61 -1.44
N LEU A 35 6.96 -0.83 -0.83
CA LEU A 35 7.01 -0.53 0.60
C LEU A 35 6.73 -1.77 1.45
N GLY A 36 5.77 -2.61 1.05
CA GLY A 36 5.45 -3.84 1.76
C GLY A 36 6.62 -4.80 1.79
N ASN A 37 7.23 -5.04 0.61
CA ASN A 37 8.42 -5.89 0.51
C ASN A 37 9.59 -5.33 1.33
N LEU A 38 9.84 -4.02 1.28
CA LEU A 38 10.91 -3.39 2.06
C LEU A 38 10.70 -3.56 3.57
N VAL A 39 9.47 -3.34 4.06
CA VAL A 39 9.15 -3.48 5.49
C VAL A 39 9.32 -4.92 5.95
N LEU A 40 8.89 -5.90 5.13
CA LEU A 40 9.08 -7.31 5.43
C LEU A 40 10.55 -7.72 5.42
N GLU A 41 11.32 -7.29 4.41
CA GLU A 41 12.75 -7.60 4.32
C GLU A 41 13.53 -6.99 5.48
N LEU A 42 13.23 -5.75 5.87
CA LEU A 42 13.83 -5.10 7.03
C LEU A 42 13.43 -5.75 8.35
N GLY A 43 12.18 -6.23 8.47
CA GLY A 43 11.72 -7.02 9.62
C GLY A 43 12.44 -8.37 9.72
N ARG A 44 12.60 -9.07 8.58
CA ARG A 44 13.29 -10.37 8.50
C ARG A 44 14.79 -10.27 8.77
N THR A 45 15.43 -9.21 8.30
CA THR A 45 16.88 -8.98 8.52
C THR A 45 17.20 -8.41 9.90
N GLY A 46 16.18 -8.11 10.73
CA GLY A 46 16.34 -7.50 12.05
C GLY A 46 16.83 -6.05 11.99
N LEU A 47 16.88 -5.43 10.81
CA LEU A 47 17.29 -4.04 10.62
C LEU A 47 16.19 -3.07 11.06
N LEU A 48 14.91 -3.46 10.95
CA LEU A 48 13.83 -2.81 11.69
C LEU A 48 13.70 -3.51 13.05
N MET A 49 14.30 -2.92 14.08
CA MET A 49 14.23 -3.45 15.46
C MET A 49 12.81 -3.64 15.98
N ASP A 50 11.84 -2.89 15.45
CA ASP A 50 10.43 -3.08 15.77
C ASP A 50 9.55 -2.70 14.57
N ALA A 51 9.46 -3.63 13.61
CA ALA A 51 8.62 -3.48 12.42
C ALA A 51 7.13 -3.33 12.77
N HIS A 52 6.68 -3.96 13.85
CA HIS A 52 5.32 -3.83 14.36
C HIS A 52 5.05 -2.39 14.83
N ALA A 53 5.91 -1.83 15.68
CA ALA A 53 5.76 -0.45 16.14
C ALA A 53 5.94 0.59 15.02
N PHE A 54 6.65 0.25 13.94
CA PHE A 54 6.71 1.10 12.76
C PHE A 54 5.35 1.14 12.02
N ILE A 55 4.76 -0.02 11.73
CA ILE A 55 3.44 -0.08 11.07
C ILE A 55 2.36 0.55 11.96
N ASP A 56 2.45 0.39 13.28
CA ASP A 56 1.49 0.99 14.22
C ASP A 56 1.52 2.52 14.20
N ARG A 57 2.71 3.10 14.08
CA ARG A 57 2.86 4.55 13.89
C ARG A 57 2.28 5.02 12.56
N LEU A 58 2.45 4.23 11.49
CA LEU A 58 1.83 4.52 10.19
C LEU A 58 0.30 4.43 10.26
N LEU A 59 -0.26 3.44 10.95
CA LEU A 59 -1.70 3.30 11.17
C LEU A 59 -2.28 4.50 11.92
N VAL A 60 -1.63 4.93 13.00
CA VAL A 60 -2.04 6.12 13.75
C VAL A 60 -1.99 7.37 12.88
N GLY A 61 -0.92 7.55 12.11
CA GLY A 61 -0.81 8.68 11.16
C GLY A 61 -1.87 8.64 10.06
N ALA A 62 -2.19 7.45 9.53
CA ALA A 62 -3.22 7.27 8.52
C ALA A 62 -4.64 7.57 9.05
N GLN A 63 -4.91 7.29 10.32
CA GLN A 63 -6.20 7.61 10.96
C GLN A 63 -6.37 9.09 11.27
N GLN A 64 -5.27 9.83 11.44
CA GLN A 64 -5.28 11.26 11.78
C GLN A 64 -5.32 12.17 10.56
N ALA A 65 -5.02 11.65 9.38
CA ALA A 65 -5.00 12.43 8.15
C ALA A 65 -6.42 12.49 7.52
N PRO A 66 -6.98 13.69 7.31
CA PRO A 66 -8.36 13.85 6.86
C PRO A 66 -8.62 13.36 5.42
N ASP A 67 -7.57 13.26 4.61
CA ASP A 67 -7.64 12.87 3.19
C ASP A 67 -7.17 11.43 2.93
N GLN A 68 -6.91 10.63 3.99
CA GLN A 68 -6.43 9.26 3.80
C GLN A 68 -7.57 8.28 3.53
N SER A 69 -7.39 7.49 2.48
CA SER A 69 -8.35 6.46 2.10
C SER A 69 -8.39 5.30 3.10
N GLN A 70 -9.58 4.74 3.33
CA GLN A 70 -9.79 3.46 4.03
C GLN A 70 -8.82 2.37 3.54
N ALA A 71 -8.57 2.33 2.23
CA ALA A 71 -7.66 1.38 1.59
C ALA A 71 -6.20 1.46 2.09
N LEU A 72 -5.74 2.61 2.59
CA LEU A 72 -4.42 2.68 3.24
C LEU A 72 -4.43 1.98 4.59
N GLN A 73 -5.50 2.14 5.36
CA GLN A 73 -5.61 1.51 6.68
C GLN A 73 -5.71 -0.01 6.55
N GLU A 74 -6.50 -0.50 5.60
CA GLU A 74 -6.62 -1.93 5.26
C GLU A 74 -5.26 -2.51 4.85
N TYR A 75 -4.55 -1.84 3.94
CA TYR A 75 -3.21 -2.26 3.52
C TYR A 75 -2.21 -2.34 4.68
N LEU A 76 -2.20 -1.35 5.58
CA LEU A 76 -1.30 -1.35 6.73
C LEU A 76 -1.65 -2.46 7.74
N GLN A 77 -2.94 -2.81 7.90
CA GLN A 77 -3.38 -3.93 8.73
C GLN A 77 -2.93 -5.27 8.14
N GLU A 78 -3.09 -5.46 6.83
CA GLU A 78 -2.60 -6.65 6.12
C GLU A 78 -1.07 -6.79 6.26
N LEU A 79 -0.34 -5.68 6.08
CA LEU A 79 1.11 -5.67 6.21
C LEU A 79 1.56 -6.01 7.64
N ARG A 80 0.83 -5.53 8.66
CA ARG A 80 1.10 -5.88 10.07
C ARG A 80 0.94 -7.37 10.33
N ALA A 81 -0.10 -8.00 9.76
CA ALA A 81 -0.38 -9.42 9.96
C ALA A 81 0.69 -10.35 9.34
N LEU A 82 1.47 -9.84 8.38
CA LEU A 82 2.51 -10.60 7.69
C LEU A 82 3.90 -10.44 8.32
N LEU A 83 4.05 -9.55 9.30
CA LEU A 83 5.30 -9.42 10.02
C LEU A 83 5.55 -10.65 10.91
N PRO A 84 6.81 -11.14 10.98
CA PRO A 84 7.17 -12.21 11.90
C PRO A 84 6.96 -11.77 13.35
N ALA A 85 6.45 -12.67 14.19
CA ALA A 85 6.15 -12.36 15.58
C ALA A 85 7.40 -11.79 16.31
N PRO A 86 7.22 -10.81 17.22
CA PRO A 86 8.32 -10.13 17.89
C PRO A 86 9.29 -11.05 18.66
N ASP A 87 8.92 -12.32 18.87
CA ASP A 87 9.67 -13.28 19.69
C ASP A 87 10.36 -14.40 18.87
N GLU A 88 10.17 -14.47 17.54
CA GLU A 88 10.72 -15.56 16.71
C GLU A 88 12.09 -15.26 16.07
N SER A 89 12.53 -14.00 16.07
CA SER A 89 13.80 -13.58 15.42
C SER A 89 15.04 -13.62 16.33
N GLY A 90 15.01 -14.48 17.37
CA GLY A 90 16.11 -14.66 18.33
C GLY A 90 17.25 -15.58 17.88
N GLY A 91 17.31 -15.97 16.62
CA GLY A 91 18.40 -16.78 16.07
C GLY A 91 18.68 -16.43 14.62
N PRO A 92 19.86 -16.79 14.07
CA PRO A 92 20.12 -16.70 12.64
C PRO A 92 19.24 -17.74 11.93
N GLY A 93 17.97 -17.40 11.77
CA GLY A 93 16.94 -18.22 11.17
C GLY A 93 17.14 -18.27 9.66
N GLU A 94 17.10 -19.48 9.13
CA GLU A 94 17.24 -19.79 7.71
C GLU A 94 16.37 -18.86 6.83
N PRO A 95 16.81 -18.58 5.59
CA PRO A 95 16.06 -17.73 4.68
C PRO A 95 14.72 -18.41 4.33
N GLY A 96 13.67 -18.08 5.09
CA GLY A 96 12.30 -18.45 4.75
C GLY A 96 11.96 -17.98 3.34
N GLU A 97 11.12 -18.71 2.62
CA GLU A 97 10.83 -18.36 1.22
C GLU A 97 10.34 -16.91 1.08
N PRO A 98 10.74 -16.19 0.02
CA PRO A 98 10.26 -14.86 -0.24
C PRO A 98 8.75 -14.92 -0.53
N VAL A 99 7.95 -14.28 0.32
CA VAL A 99 6.53 -14.05 0.02
C VAL A 99 6.48 -12.97 -1.05
N VAL A 100 6.04 -13.35 -2.26
CA VAL A 100 5.85 -12.42 -3.38
C VAL A 100 4.37 -12.07 -3.44
N PHE A 101 4.05 -10.78 -3.37
CA PHE A 101 2.69 -10.29 -3.60
C PHE A 101 2.38 -10.25 -5.09
N HIS A 102 1.17 -10.70 -5.47
CA HIS A 102 0.63 -10.61 -6.83
C HIS A 102 -0.42 -9.52 -6.91
#